data_AF-A0A5E4IUZ7-F1
#
_entry.id   AF-A0A5E4IUZ7-F1
#
_cell.length_a   1.000
_cell.length_b   1.000
_cell.length_c   1.000
_cell.angle_alpha   90.00
_cell.angle_beta   90.00
_cell.angle_gamma   90.00
#
_symmetry.space_group_name_H-M   'P 1'
#
loop_
_entity.id
_entity.type
_entity.pdbx_description
1 polymer ?
#
loop_
_entity_poly.entity_id
_entity_poly.type
_entity_poly.pdbx_seq_one_letter_code
_entity_poly.pdbx_strand_id
1 'polypeptide(L)'
;MLLLSILLKKPMNMRRLAIAAGLDYKTVEHHVRLMEKNSIIESMGGGYGRVFFVSELVLAQKDIVANIRGVKNGKGKNGKK
;
A
#
# COMPACT_ATOMS: atom_id res chain seq x y z
N MET A 1 4.22 -5.16 -7.50
CA MET A 1 4.00 -5.38 -6.05
C MET A 1 4.45 -4.21 -5.15
N LEU A 2 4.78 -3.02 -5.70
CA LEU A 2 5.27 -1.88 -4.91
C LEU A 2 4.14 -1.16 -4.13
N LEU A 3 2.98 -1.00 -4.76
CA LEU A 3 1.83 -0.24 -4.23
C LEU A 3 1.29 -0.81 -2.91
N LEU A 4 1.18 -2.13 -2.81
CA LEU A 4 0.66 -2.78 -1.61
C LEU A 4 1.58 -2.53 -0.40
N SER A 5 2.90 -2.57 -0.59
CA SER A 5 3.87 -2.26 0.46
C SER A 5 3.82 -0.80 0.94
N ILE A 6 3.49 0.13 0.03
CA ILE A 6 3.31 1.55 0.36
C ILE A 6 2.03 1.73 1.18
N LEU A 7 0.92 1.14 0.75
CA LEU A 7 -0.36 1.19 1.46
C LEU A 7 -0.30 0.51 2.84
N LEU A 8 0.49 -0.56 2.96
CA LEU A 8 0.75 -1.25 4.23
C LEU A 8 1.50 -0.35 5.24
N LYS A 9 2.34 0.57 4.75
CA LYS A 9 3.04 1.54 5.60
C LYS A 9 2.11 2.69 6.00
N LYS A 10 1.31 3.19 5.06
CA LYS A 10 0.37 4.28 5.31
C LYS A 10 -0.78 4.30 4.31
N PRO A 11 -2.05 4.36 4.77
CA PRO A 11 -3.19 4.65 3.92
C PRO A 11 -3.03 6.00 3.20
N MET A 12 -3.34 6.04 1.91
CA MET A 12 -3.21 7.27 1.13
C MET A 12 -4.15 7.30 -0.07
N ASN A 13 -4.44 8.51 -0.57
CA ASN A 13 -5.23 8.70 -1.78
C ASN A 13 -4.43 8.37 -3.05
N MET A 14 -5.13 8.23 -4.17
CA MET A 14 -4.55 7.82 -5.47
C MET A 14 -3.37 8.71 -5.88
N ARG A 15 -3.52 10.03 -5.76
CA ARG A 15 -2.48 10.99 -6.15
C ARG A 15 -1.21 10.81 -5.33
N ARG A 16 -1.34 10.69 -4.00
CA ARG A 16 -0.19 10.47 -3.10
C ARG A 16 0.45 9.11 -3.33
N LEU A 17 -0.36 8.09 -3.64
CA LEU A 17 0.13 6.76 -3.96
C LEU A 17 0.98 6.77 -5.24
N ALA A 18 0.53 7.48 -6.28
CA ALA A 18 1.29 7.63 -7.52
C ALA A 18 2.64 8.32 -7.29
N ILE A 19 2.65 9.41 -6.52
CA ILE A 19 3.89 10.12 -6.14
C ILE A 19 4.82 9.20 -5.35
N ALA A 20 4.31 8.48 -4.35
CA ALA A 20 5.10 7.59 -3.51
C ALA A 20 5.66 6.39 -4.29
N ALA A 21 4.94 5.93 -5.31
CA ALA A 21 5.38 4.85 -6.19
C ALA A 21 6.33 5.32 -7.31
N GLY A 22 6.41 6.62 -7.59
CA GLY A 22 7.15 7.16 -8.72
C GLY A 22 6.56 6.72 -10.07
N LEU A 23 5.25 6.48 -10.12
CA LEU A 23 4.54 5.97 -11.29
C LEU A 23 3.52 6.99 -11.82
N ASP A 24 3.16 6.87 -13.08
CA ASP A 24 2.08 7.67 -13.65
C ASP A 24 0.72 7.29 -13.02
N TYR A 25 -0.18 8.26 -12.99
CA TYR A 25 -1.48 8.12 -12.34
C TYR A 25 -2.32 6.99 -12.95
N LYS A 26 -2.30 6.81 -14.27
CA LYS A 26 -3.14 5.81 -14.95
C LYS A 26 -2.68 4.39 -14.64
N THR A 27 -1.36 4.17 -14.56
CA THR A 27 -0.80 2.88 -14.13
C THR A 27 -1.19 2.56 -12.70
N VAL A 28 -1.07 3.54 -11.79
CA VAL A 28 -1.44 3.36 -10.38
C VAL A 28 -2.94 3.11 -10.24
N GLU A 29 -3.77 3.86 -10.96
CA GLU A 29 -5.21 3.68 -11.01
C GLU A 29 -5.59 2.28 -11.50
N HIS A 30 -4.97 1.80 -12.58
CA HIS A 30 -5.23 0.46 -13.10
C HIS A 30 -4.92 -0.61 -12.05
N HIS A 31 -3.77 -0.53 -11.39
CA HIS A 31 -3.40 -1.48 -10.34
C HIS A 31 -4.30 -1.39 -9.11
N VAL A 32 -4.67 -0.19 -8.66
CA VAL A 32 -5.58 0.03 -7.53
C VAL A 32 -6.94 -0.58 -7.82
N ARG A 33 -7.51 -0.36 -9.01
CA ARG A 33 -8.77 -0.99 -9.41
C ARG A 33 -8.70 -2.51 -9.40
N LEU A 34 -7.60 -3.10 -9.87
CA LEU A 34 -7.42 -4.55 -9.87
C LEU A 34 -7.30 -5.10 -8.43
N MET A 35 -6.58 -4.41 -7.56
CA MET A 35 -6.42 -4.78 -6.15
C MET A 35 -7.74 -4.65 -5.38
N GLU A 36 -8.52 -3.59 -5.63
CA GLU A 36 -9.84 -3.36 -5.00
C GLU A 36 -10.84 -4.43 -5.49
N LYS A 37 -10.87 -4.72 -6.80
CA LYS A 37 -11.70 -5.80 -7.37
C LYS A 37 -11.41 -7.16 -6.74
N ASN A 38 -10.15 -7.42 -6.40
CA ASN A 38 -9.71 -8.68 -5.78
C ASN A 38 -9.75 -8.65 -4.24
N SER A 39 -10.37 -7.64 -3.62
CA SER A 39 -10.45 -7.48 -2.15
C SER A 39 -9.09 -7.47 -1.45
N ILE A 40 -8.03 -7.05 -2.15
CA ILE A 40 -6.68 -6.91 -1.58
C ILE A 40 -6.57 -5.60 -0.81
N ILE A 41 -7.25 -4.56 -1.31
CA ILE A 41 -7.32 -3.23 -0.71
C ILE A 41 -8.77 -2.81 -0.61
N GLU A 42 -9.02 -1.92 0.34
CA GLU A 42 -10.30 -1.25 0.56
C GLU A 42 -10.12 0.25 0.42
N SER A 43 -11.22 0.96 0.21
CA SER A 43 -11.22 2.41 0.11
C SER A 43 -12.27 3.05 1.00
N MET A 44 -11.95 4.24 1.51
CA MET A 44 -12.83 5.03 2.38
C MET A 44 -12.93 6.47 1.84
N GLY A 45 -14.13 7.03 1.94
CA GLY A 45 -14.46 8.37 1.43
C GLY A 45 -14.95 8.36 -0.02
N GLY A 46 -15.25 9.56 -0.54
CA GLY A 46 -15.82 9.77 -1.87
C GLY A 46 -15.07 10.83 -2.69
N GLY A 47 -15.14 10.71 -4.02
CA GLY A 47 -14.53 11.65 -4.96
C GLY A 47 -13.01 11.81 -4.76
N TYR A 48 -12.54 13.05 -4.80
CA TYR A 48 -11.12 13.41 -4.67
C TYR A 48 -10.48 13.02 -3.33
N GLY A 49 -11.29 12.75 -2.31
CA GLY A 49 -10.84 12.38 -0.97
C GLY A 49 -10.65 10.89 -0.74
N ARG A 50 -10.88 10.03 -1.75
CA ARG A 50 -10.82 8.58 -1.57
C ARG A 50 -9.42 8.12 -1.13
N VAL A 51 -9.35 7.50 0.04
CA VAL A 51 -8.12 6.94 0.63
C VAL A 51 -8.17 5.42 0.50
N PHE A 52 -7.05 4.82 0.10
CA PHE A 52 -6.90 3.38 -0.05
C PHE A 52 -6.07 2.80 1.11
N PHE A 53 -6.40 1.59 1.54
CA PHE A 53 -5.69 0.84 2.58
C PHE A 53 -5.78 -0.66 2.32
N VAL A 54 -4.89 -1.44 2.94
CA VAL A 54 -4.89 -2.90 2.79
C VAL A 54 -6.10 -3.49 3.51
N SER A 55 -6.78 -4.45 2.88
CA SER A 55 -7.97 -5.08 3.47
C SER A 55 -7.62 -5.86 4.74
N GLU A 56 -8.55 -5.88 5.69
CA GLU A 56 -8.48 -6.72 6.89
C GLU A 56 -8.25 -8.20 6.54
N LEU A 57 -8.85 -8.69 5.45
CA LEU A 57 -8.70 -10.07 4.98
C LEU A 57 -7.23 -10.41 4.68
N VAL A 58 -6.53 -9.49 3.99
CA VAL A 58 -5.12 -9.67 3.65
C VAL A 58 -4.23 -9.51 4.88
N LEU A 59 -4.57 -8.58 5.78
CA LEU A 59 -3.83 -8.35 7.01
C LEU A 59 -3.94 -9.52 8.00
N ALA A 60 -5.08 -10.21 8.05
CA ALA A 60 -5.30 -11.39 8.88
C ALA A 60 -4.39 -12.57 8.47
N GLN A 61 -3.99 -12.63 7.19
CA GLN A 61 -3.09 -13.67 6.70
C GLN A 61 -1.62 -13.33 6.99
N LYS A 62 -1.09 -13.86 8.09
CA LYS A 62 0.28 -13.61 8.58
C LYS A 62 1.36 -13.89 7.51
N ASP A 63 1.19 -14.93 6.70
CA ASP A 63 2.16 -15.31 5.67
C ASP A 63 2.24 -14.29 4.52
N ILE A 64 1.09 -13.76 4.09
CA ILE A 64 1.02 -12.77 3.03
C ILE A 64 1.68 -11.47 3.49
N VAL A 65 1.37 -11.02 4.71
CA VAL A 65 1.96 -9.82 5.31
C VAL A 65 3.48 -9.98 5.48
N ALA A 66 3.95 -11.15 5.91
CA ALA A 66 5.37 -11.44 6.04
C ALA A 66 6.10 -11.39 4.69
N ASN A 67 5.52 -11.98 3.64
CA ASN A 67 6.07 -11.97 2.28
C ASN A 67 6.12 -10.56 1.67
N ILE A 68 5.12 -9.71 1.93
CA ILE A 68 5.10 -8.31 1.46
C ILE A 68 6.12 -7.46 2.23
N ARG A 69 6.32 -7.71 3.53
CA ARG A 69 7.31 -7.00 4.37
C ARG A 69 8.75 -7.50 4.15
N GLY A 70 8.91 -8.68 3.55
CA GLY A 70 10.13 -9.50 3.54
C GLY A 70 11.25 -9.14 2.56
N VAL A 71 11.43 -7.87 2.17
CA VAL A 71 12.71 -7.40 1.56
C VAL A 71 13.09 -6.02 2.10
N LYS A 72 13.68 -6.04 3.30
CA LYS A 72 14.66 -5.11 3.93
C LYS A 72 14.40 -5.01 5.43
N ASN A 73 14.84 -6.04 6.15
CA ASN A 73 15.30 -5.87 7.52
C ASN A 73 16.72 -5.27 7.48
N GLY A 74 16.80 -3.97 7.15
CA GLY A 74 17.98 -3.15 7.39
C GLY A 74 17.90 -2.59 8.80
N LYS A 75 18.62 -3.22 9.74
CA LYS A 75 18.81 -2.72 11.10
C LYS A 75 19.40 -1.30 11.05
N GLY A 76 18.59 -0.28 11.33
CA GLY A 76 19.09 1.01 11.82
C GLY A 76 19.33 0.92 13.32
N LYS A 77 20.44 0.29 13.72
CA LYS A 77 20.93 0.41 15.10
C LYS A 77 21.65 1.76 15.24
N ASN A 78 21.19 2.50 16.24
CA ASN A 78 21.95 3.34 17.17
C ASN A 78 22.52 4.68 16.68
N GLY A 79 22.17 5.72 17.45
CA GLY A 79 22.73 7.06 17.38
C GLY A 79 22.30 7.87 18.60
N LYS A 80 22.49 7.33 19.80
CA LYS A 80 22.54 8.12 21.03
C LYS A 80 23.91 8.77 21.07
N LYS A 81 23.98 10.09 20.92
CA LYS A 81 25.08 10.89 21.41
C LYS A 81 24.52 12.21 21.92
#